data_AF-A0A957LEN0-F1
#
_entry.id   AF-A0A957LEN0-F1
#
_cell.length_a   1.000
_cell.length_b   1.000
_cell.length_c   1.000
_cell.angle_alpha   90.00
_cell.angle_beta   90.00
_cell.angle_gamma   90.00
#
_symmetry.space_group_name_H-M   'P 1'
#
loop_
_entity.id
_entity.type
_entity.pdbx_description
1 polymer ?
#
loop_
_entity_poly.entity_id
_entity_poly.type
_entity_poly.pdbx_seq_one_letter_code
_entity_poly.pdbx_strand_id
1 'polypeptide(L)' 'GYGNLIVVNHGNGFETLYAHLSGINVGPGQIVYQGNVIGASGNTGNSSGPHLHFEIRINGNPDDPCWYLGC' A
#
# COMPACT_ATOMS: atom_id res chain seq x y z
N GLY A 1 10.51 -10.06 1.84
CA GLY A 1 9.16 -9.98 2.41
C GLY A 1 8.78 -8.53 2.59
N TYR A 2 7.48 -8.23 2.61
CA TYR A 2 6.94 -6.85 2.59
C TYR A 2 7.14 -6.05 3.89
N GLY A 3 7.53 -6.69 4.99
CA GLY A 3 7.60 -6.01 6.29
C GLY A 3 6.20 -5.59 6.74
N ASN A 4 6.09 -4.36 7.24
CA ASN A 4 4.79 -3.78 7.55
C ASN A 4 4.05 -3.44 6.26
N LEU A 5 2.83 -3.96 6.13
CA LEU A 5 1.99 -3.87 4.95
C LEU A 5 0.61 -3.33 5.32
N ILE A 6 0.12 -2.35 4.56
CA ILE A 6 -1.27 -1.93 4.58
C ILE A 6 -1.87 -2.27 3.22
N VAL A 7 -3.05 -2.89 3.24
CA VAL A 7 -3.87 -3.13 2.06
C VAL A 7 -5.14 -2.32 2.20
N VAL A 8 -5.42 -1.45 1.23
CA VAL A 8 -6.68 -0.70 1.15
C VAL A 8 -7.51 -1.30 0.04
N ASN A 9 -8.69 -1.79 0.40
CA ASN A 9 -9.68 -2.31 -0.54
C ASN A 9 -10.64 -1.18 -0.92
N HIS A 10 -10.74 -0.88 -2.22
CA HIS A 10 -11.60 0.20 -2.74
C HIS A 10 -12.92 -0.33 -3.32
N GLY A 11 -13.20 -1.62 -3.14
CA GLY A 11 -14.33 -2.34 -3.73
C GLY A 11 -14.04 -2.89 -5.12
N ASN A 12 -14.95 -3.74 -5.61
CA ASN A 12 -14.93 -4.30 -6.97
C ASN A 12 -13.61 -4.98 -7.38
N GLY A 13 -12.89 -5.56 -6.41
CA GLY A 13 -11.61 -6.24 -6.65
C GLY A 13 -10.42 -5.30 -6.86
N PHE A 14 -10.58 -3.99 -6.66
CA PHE A 14 -9.51 -3.00 -6.73
C PHE A 14 -8.87 -2.81 -5.35
N GLU A 15 -7.56 -3.03 -5.26
CA GLU A 15 -6.80 -2.92 -4.03
C GLU A 15 -5.50 -2.15 -4.26
N THR A 16 -5.09 -1.38 -3.25
CA THR A 16 -3.76 -0.76 -3.23
C THR A 16 -2.96 -1.24 -2.03
N LEU A 17 -1.71 -1.60 -2.25
CA LEU A 17 -0.80 -2.11 -1.23
C LEU A 17 0.33 -1.12 -0.94
N TYR A 18 0.66 -0.97 0.33
CA TYR A 18 1.71 -0.09 0.83
C TYR A 18 2.63 -0.89 1.76
N ALA A 19 3.84 -1.20 1.30
CA ALA A 19 4.79 -2.06 2.00
C ALA A 19 6.06 -1.33 2.45
N HIS A 20 6.89 -2.04 3.22
CA HIS A 20 8.13 -1.55 3.85
C HIS A 20 7.94 -0.43 4.85
N LEU A 21 6.72 -0.28 5.40
CA LEU A 21 6.37 0.85 6.27
C LEU A 21 7.16 0.84 7.59
N SER A 22 7.53 2.02 8.09
CA SER A 22 8.11 2.18 9.43
C SER A 22 7.04 2.17 10.53
N GLY A 23 5.82 2.56 10.20
CA GLY A 23 4.67 2.58 11.12
C GLY A 23 3.34 2.46 10.39
N ILE A 24 2.37 1.86 11.07
CA ILE A 24 0.98 1.66 10.62
C ILE A 24 0.08 2.49 11.54
N ASN A 25 -0.73 3.38 10.97
CA ASN A 25 -1.62 4.29 11.71
C ASN A 25 -3.10 3.88 11.62
N VAL A 26 -3.39 2.74 11.00
CA VAL A 26 -4.76 2.25 10.75
C VAL A 26 -4.90 0.79 11.17
N GLY A 27 -6.13 0.39 11.52
CA GLY A 27 -6.47 -0.98 11.89
C GLY A 27 -7.24 -1.73 10.79
N PRO A 28 -7.24 -3.08 10.80
CA PRO A 28 -8.10 -3.88 9.92
C PRO A 28 -9.57 -3.49 10.06
N GLY A 29 -10.26 -3.31 8.93
CA GLY A 29 -11.67 -2.91 8.88
C GLY A 29 -11.93 -1.42 9.08
N GLN A 30 -10.90 -0.61 9.33
CA GLN A 30 -11.03 0.84 9.40
C GLN A 30 -11.34 1.42 8.01
N ILE A 31 -12.39 2.24 7.93
CA ILE A 31 -12.71 3.01 6.73
C ILE A 31 -11.73 4.18 6.63
N VAL A 32 -11.10 4.34 5.47
CA VAL A 32 -10.19 5.44 5.14
C VAL A 32 -10.67 6.14 3.88
N TYR A 33 -10.38 7.43 3.79
CA TYR A 33 -10.71 8.28 2.65
C TYR A 33 -9.43 8.78 1.98
N GLN A 34 -9.56 9.21 0.72
CA GLN A 34 -8.46 9.84 -0.01
C GLN A 34 -7.87 11.00 0.80
N GLY A 35 -6.53 11.03 0.91
CA GLY A 35 -5.79 12.03 1.67
C GLY A 35 -5.61 11.71 3.16
N ASN A 36 -6.20 10.63 3.68
CA ASN A 36 -5.90 10.19 5.05
C ASN A 36 -4.47 9.63 5.16
N VAL A 37 -3.81 9.94 6.28
CA VAL A 37 -2.51 9.36 6.62
C VAL A 37 -2.74 7.96 7.18
N ILE A 38 -2.33 6.94 6.42
CA ILE A 38 -2.49 5.53 6.81
C ILE A 38 -1.24 4.92 7.47
N GLY A 39 -0.07 5.54 7.28
CA GLY A 39 1.19 5.07 7.85
C GLY A 39 2.37 5.94 7.41
N ALA A 40 3.58 5.48 7.70
CA ALA A 40 4.83 6.14 7.32
C ALA A 40 5.73 5.18 6.54
N SER A 41 6.33 5.65 5.44
CA SER A 41 7.32 4.87 4.69
C SER A 41 8.52 4.50 5.55
N GLY A 42 9.22 3.42 5.22
CA GLY A 42 10.31 2.91 6.05
C GLY A 42 11.22 1.96 5.30
N ASN A 43 11.84 1.06 6.07
CA ASN A 43 12.76 0.05 5.55
C ASN A 43 12.53 -1.32 6.21
N THR A 44 11.27 -1.65 6.55
CA THR A 44 10.95 -2.92 7.22
C THR A 44 10.84 -4.07 6.22
N GLY A 45 11.07 -5.30 6.69
CA GLY A 45 11.06 -6.48 5.83
C GLY A 45 12.37 -6.66 5.06
N ASN A 46 12.29 -7.23 3.84
CA ASN A 46 13.45 -7.35 2.96
C ASN A 46 13.50 -6.13 2.04
N SER A 47 14.25 -5.12 2.45
CA SER A 47 14.38 -3.84 1.76
C SER A 47 15.84 -3.39 1.83
N SER A 48 16.37 -2.81 0.74
CA SER A 48 17.76 -2.37 0.61
C SER A 48 18.01 -0.95 1.13
N GLY A 49 16.95 -0.20 1.47
CA GLY A 49 17.01 1.16 1.99
C GLY A 49 15.60 1.77 2.13
N PRO A 50 15.45 2.91 2.83
CA PRO A 50 14.13 3.51 3.06
C PRO A 50 13.40 3.85 1.76
N HIS A 51 12.28 3.18 1.49
CA HIS A 51 11.43 3.43 0.33
C HIS A 51 10.00 2.97 0.60
N LEU A 52 9.08 3.36 -0.29
CA LEU A 52 7.72 2.85 -0.32
C LEU A 52 7.58 1.87 -1.48
N HIS A 53 7.19 0.63 -1.19
CA HIS A 53 6.75 -0.30 -2.23
C HIS A 53 5.24 -0.19 -2.37
N PHE A 54 4.80 0.26 -3.54
CA PHE A 54 3.40 0.52 -3.86
C PHE A 54 2.94 -0.42 -4.97
N GLU A 55 1.79 -1.05 -4.79
CA GLU A 55 1.16 -1.86 -5.83
C GLU A 55 -0.31 -1.49 -5.98
N ILE A 56 -0.81 -1.63 -7.21
CA ILE A 56 -2.23 -1.73 -7.51
C ILE A 56 -2.51 -3.17 -7.88
N ARG A 57 -3.61 -3.72 -7.37
CA ARG A 57 -4.06 -5.07 -7.71
C ARG A 57 -5.52 -5.05 -8.15
N ILE A 58 -5.79 -5.77 -9.24
CA ILE A 58 -7.11 -6.01 -9.80
C ILE A 58 -7.43 -7.49 -9.68
N ASN A 59 -8.47 -7.83 -8.91
CA ASN A 59 -8.87 -9.21 -8.62
C ASN A 59 -7.70 -10.08 -8.12
N GLY A 60 -6.84 -9.48 -7.28
CA GLY A 60 -5.67 -10.13 -6.68
C GLY A 60 -4.41 -10.15 -7.56
N ASN A 61 -4.48 -9.72 -8.82
CA ASN A 61 -3.32 -9.67 -9.72
C ASN A 61 -2.69 -8.26 -9.73
N PRO A 62 -1.36 -8.13 -9.62
CA PRO A 62 -0.68 -6.83 -9.79
C PRO A 62 -0.93 -6.21 -11.16
N ASP A 63 -1.16 -4.91 -11.16
CA ASP A 63 -1.33 -4.08 -12.36
C ASP A 63 -0.36 -2.89 -12.34
N ASP A 64 -0.07 -2.29 -13.49
CA ASP A 64 0.89 -1.18 -13.59
C ASP A 64 0.35 0.09 -12.90
N PRO A 65 1.00 0.58 -11.82
CA PRO A 65 0.54 1.77 -11.12
C PRO A 65 0.55 3.04 -11.96
N CYS A 66 1.40 3.10 -13.00
CA CYS A 66 1.57 4.31 -13.81
C CYS A 66 0.30 4.71 -14.57
N TRP A 67 -0.56 3.73 -14.93
CA TRP A 67 -1.85 4.00 -15.57
C TRP A 67 -2.82 4.78 -14.67
N TYR A 68 -2.63 4.74 -13.36
CA TYR A 68 -3.51 5.36 -12.37
C TYR A 68 -2.92 6.65 -11.78
N LEU A 69 -1.59 6.77 -11.77
CA LEU A 69 -0.87 7.91 -11.20
C LEU A 69 -0.48 8.98 -12.23
N GLY A 70 -0.62 8.70 -13.53
CA GLY A 70 -0.30 9.66 -14.59
C GLY A 70 1.20 9.82 -14.80
N CYS A 71 1.92 8.70 -14.91
CA CYS A 71 3.20 8.68 -15.62
C CYS A 71 2.91 8.85 -17.15
#